data_AF-A4BWE1-F1
#
_entry.id   AF-A4BWE1-F1
#
_cell.length_a   1.000
_cell.length_b   1.000
_cell.length_c   1.000
_cell.angle_alpha   90.00
_cell.angle_beta   90.00
_cell.angle_gamma   90.00
#
_symmetry.space_group_name_H-M   'P 1'
#
loop_
_entity.id
_entity.type
_entity.pdbx_description
1 polymer ?
#
loop_
_entity_poly.entity_id
_entity_poly.type
_entity_poly.pdbx_seq_one_letter_code
_entity_poly.pdbx_strand_id
1 'polypeptide(L)'
;MSDKNKKIVFSPLPLILFVFVLFYSCKKADFKRAKTKNTIESKLPYGMIWVESNTFLQGAKDSDNFAMPREKPVHDVMVDGFYIDITEVTNKQYNEFVAATEYITVAERNID
;
A
#
# COMPACT_ATOMS: atom_id res chain seq x y z
N MET A 1 -52.62 63.28 -11.42
CA MET A 1 -52.64 62.91 -9.98
C MET A 1 -51.63 61.76 -9.78
N SER A 2 -50.33 62.06 -9.89
CA SER A 2 -49.36 62.14 -8.79
C SER A 2 -49.10 60.82 -8.04
N ASP A 3 -48.10 60.11 -8.56
CA ASP A 3 -46.88 59.60 -7.92
C ASP A 3 -46.93 58.48 -6.86
N LYS A 4 -46.31 57.34 -7.21
CA LYS A 4 -45.75 56.35 -6.27
C LYS A 4 -44.51 55.68 -6.87
N ASN A 5 -43.35 56.31 -6.73
CA ASN A 5 -42.05 55.64 -6.92
C ASN A 5 -41.30 55.52 -5.59
N LYS A 6 -41.42 54.35 -4.93
CA LYS A 6 -40.51 53.96 -3.82
C LYS A 6 -39.23 53.38 -4.43
N LYS A 7 -38.14 54.13 -4.38
CA LYS A 7 -36.81 53.62 -4.77
C LYS A 7 -36.30 52.66 -3.70
N ILE A 8 -36.18 51.37 -4.05
CA ILE A 8 -35.57 50.34 -3.22
C ILE A 8 -34.06 50.50 -3.36
N VAL A 9 -33.40 51.00 -2.31
CA VAL A 9 -31.94 51.10 -2.23
C VAL A 9 -31.42 49.77 -1.69
N PHE A 10 -30.83 48.96 -2.57
CA PHE A 10 -30.16 47.70 -2.19
C PHE A 10 -28.83 48.02 -1.50
N SER A 11 -28.77 47.84 -0.19
CA SER A 11 -27.53 47.99 0.59
C SER A 11 -26.72 46.68 0.52
N PRO A 12 -25.38 46.73 0.39
CA PRO A 12 -24.55 45.54 0.20
C PRO A 12 -24.27 44.76 1.51
N LEU A 13 -24.86 45.19 2.63
CA LEU A 13 -24.65 44.61 3.96
C LEU A 13 -24.92 43.09 4.08
N PRO A 14 -25.96 42.49 3.45
CA PRO A 14 -26.20 41.05 3.56
C PRO A 14 -25.25 40.23 2.67
N LEU A 15 -24.72 40.82 1.59
CA LEU A 15 -23.77 40.16 0.70
C LEU A 15 -22.40 40.03 1.36
N ILE A 16 -21.98 41.05 2.10
CA ILE A 16 -20.72 41.05 2.86
C ILE A 16 -20.80 40.05 4.02
N LEU A 17 -21.94 39.95 4.71
CA LEU A 17 -22.14 38.98 5.79
C LEU A 17 -22.06 37.53 5.29
N PHE A 18 -22.60 37.26 4.10
CA PHE A 18 -22.56 35.92 3.49
C PHE A 18 -21.14 35.50 3.08
N VAL A 19 -20.32 36.45 2.62
CA VAL A 19 -18.90 36.22 2.30
C VAL A 19 -18.09 35.91 3.58
N PHE A 20 -18.35 36.60 4.69
CA PHE A 20 -17.69 36.30 5.97
C PHE A 20 -18.01 34.90 6.51
N VAL A 21 -19.23 34.40 6.31
CA VAL A 21 -19.62 33.02 6.72
C VAL A 21 -18.85 31.97 5.91
N LEU A 22 -18.60 32.20 4.62
CA LEU A 22 -17.80 31.31 3.79
C LEU A 22 -16.32 31.26 4.20
N PHE A 23 -15.76 32.37 4.73
CA PHE A 23 -14.38 32.40 5.23
C PHE A 23 -14.20 31.79 6.63
N TYR A 24 -15.22 31.80 7.50
CA TYR A 24 -15.14 31.17 8.84
C TYR A 24 -15.34 29.64 8.81
N SER A 25 -15.91 29.08 7.74
CA SER A 25 -16.09 27.64 7.58
C SER A 25 -14.84 26.94 7.02
N CYS A 26 -13.66 27.34 7.47
CA CYS A 26 -12.44 26.55 7.33
C CYS A 26 -11.77 26.42 8.70
N LYS A 27 -12.45 25.75 9.63
CA LYS A 27 -11.73 25.02 10.67
C LYS A 27 -11.02 23.88 9.95
N LYS A 28 -9.72 24.03 9.73
CA LYS A 28 -8.84 22.91 9.38
C LYS A 28 -9.13 21.79 10.38
N ALA A 29 -9.82 20.76 9.92
CA ALA A 29 -9.72 19.47 10.56
C ALA A 29 -8.26 19.07 10.36
N ASP A 30 -7.41 19.39 11.33
CA ASP A 30 -6.13 18.75 11.47
C ASP A 30 -6.46 17.26 11.60
N PHE A 31 -6.35 16.54 10.48
CA PHE A 31 -6.14 15.11 10.51
C PHE A 31 -4.81 14.94 11.26
N LYS A 32 -4.89 14.95 12.59
CA LYS A 32 -3.84 14.38 13.42
C LYS A 32 -3.82 12.92 12.99
N ARG A 33 -2.96 12.62 12.02
CA ARG A 33 -2.44 11.29 11.78
C ARG A 33 -2.04 10.84 13.18
N ALA A 34 -2.85 9.99 13.79
CA ALA A 34 -2.43 9.28 14.96
C ALA A 34 -1.15 8.60 14.51
N LYS A 35 -0.01 9.13 14.94
CA LYS A 35 1.23 8.37 14.96
C LYS A 35 0.91 7.28 15.97
N THR A 36 0.29 6.20 15.49
CA THR A 36 0.25 4.94 16.19
C THR A 36 1.70 4.52 16.25
N LYS A 37 2.38 4.99 17.29
CA LYS A 37 3.67 4.50 17.75
C LYS A 37 3.41 3.11 18.35
N ASN A 38 2.83 2.20 17.56
CA ASN A 38 2.99 0.78 17.81
C ASN A 38 4.39 0.48 17.31
N THR A 39 5.33 0.76 18.19
CA THR A 39 6.63 0.13 18.22
C THR A 39 6.39 -1.37 18.36
N ILE A 40 6.01 -2.04 17.28
CA ILE A 40 6.61 -3.33 17.02
C ILE A 40 7.92 -2.92 16.40
N GLU A 41 8.95 -2.78 17.24
CA GLU A 41 10.31 -2.95 16.76
C GLU A 41 10.39 -4.41 16.33
N SER A 42 9.75 -4.74 15.20
CA SER A 42 9.81 -6.06 14.61
C SER A 42 11.23 -6.15 14.13
N LYS A 43 12.10 -6.67 14.99
CA LYS A 43 13.46 -6.99 14.63
C LYS A 43 13.36 -7.76 13.33
N LEU A 44 13.87 -7.16 12.26
CA LEU A 44 13.86 -7.75 10.92
C LEU A 44 14.27 -9.22 11.06
N PRO A 45 13.48 -10.18 10.55
CA PRO A 45 13.93 -11.56 10.49
C PRO A 45 15.33 -11.57 9.88
N TYR A 46 16.27 -12.24 10.55
CA TYR A 46 17.68 -12.17 10.16
C TYR A 46 17.86 -12.65 8.71
N GLY A 47 18.53 -11.85 7.89
CA GLY A 47 18.76 -12.17 6.48
C GLY A 47 17.61 -11.83 5.52
N MET A 48 16.50 -11.27 6.00
CA MET A 48 15.36 -10.85 5.18
C MET A 48 15.29 -9.34 4.99
N ILE A 49 14.70 -8.92 3.87
CA ILE A 49 14.36 -7.52 3.57
C ILE A 49 12.85 -7.32 3.45
N TRP A 50 12.39 -6.12 3.80
CA TRP A 50 11.02 -5.70 3.53
C TRP A 50 10.88 -5.27 2.07
N VAL A 51 9.93 -5.87 1.36
CA VAL A 51 9.47 -5.46 0.02
C VAL A 51 8.15 -4.74 0.20
N GLU A 52 8.08 -3.49 -0.27
CA GLU A 52 6.85 -2.70 -0.20
C GLU A 52 5.78 -3.25 -1.14
N SER A 53 4.50 -3.00 -0.80
CA SER A 53 3.39 -3.36 -1.67
C SER A 53 3.51 -2.66 -3.02
N ASN A 54 3.23 -3.38 -4.11
CA ASN A 54 3.30 -2.83 -5.44
C ASN A 54 2.39 -3.58 -6.43
N THR A 55 2.06 -2.92 -7.53
CA THR A 55 1.48 -3.54 -8.72
C THR A 55 2.54 -3.63 -9.80
N PHE A 56 2.70 -4.81 -10.40
CA PHE A 56 3.67 -5.03 -11.48
C PHE A 56 3.13 -5.98 -12.54
N LEU A 57 3.81 -6.01 -13.69
CA LEU A 57 3.51 -6.93 -14.77
C LEU A 57 4.13 -8.31 -14.49
N GLN A 58 3.29 -9.31 -14.25
CA GLN A 58 3.72 -10.70 -14.04
C GLN A 58 3.48 -11.53 -15.31
N GLY A 59 4.42 -12.44 -15.61
CA GLY A 59 4.36 -13.33 -16.77
C GLY A 59 5.23 -12.84 -17.93
N ALA A 60 5.38 -13.68 -18.94
CA ALA A 60 6.15 -13.43 -20.14
C ALA A 60 5.35 -12.64 -21.18
N LYS A 61 6.06 -11.82 -21.96
CA LYS A 61 5.48 -11.14 -23.13
C LYS A 61 5.17 -12.16 -24.22
N ASP A 62 4.16 -11.88 -25.03
CA ASP A 62 3.83 -12.75 -26.16
C ASP A 62 5.00 -12.91 -27.14
N SER A 63 5.84 -11.88 -27.26
CA SER A 63 7.04 -11.85 -28.11
C SER A 63 8.22 -12.67 -27.59
N ASP A 64 8.15 -13.22 -26.37
CA ASP A 64 9.21 -14.07 -25.83
C ASP A 64 9.11 -15.48 -26.44
N ASN A 65 10.08 -15.85 -27.27
CA ASN A 65 10.10 -17.14 -27.97
C ASN A 65 10.61 -18.30 -27.10
N PHE A 66 11.23 -18.02 -25.96
CA PHE A 66 11.72 -19.05 -25.03
C PHE A 66 10.71 -19.34 -23.91
N ALA A 67 9.78 -18.42 -23.68
CA ALA A 67 8.72 -18.60 -22.69
C ALA A 67 7.73 -19.71 -23.08
N MET A 68 7.41 -20.56 -22.11
CA MET A 68 6.38 -21.60 -22.29
C MET A 68 4.98 -20.97 -22.37
N PRO A 69 3.99 -21.65 -23.00
CA PRO A 69 2.62 -21.13 -23.05
C PRO A 69 2.02 -20.84 -21.67
N ARG A 70 2.37 -21.62 -20.64
CA ARG A 70 1.92 -21.43 -19.25
C ARG A 70 2.58 -20.27 -18.50
N GLU A 71 3.55 -19.60 -19.12
CA GLU A 71 4.21 -18.41 -18.55
C GLU A 71 3.61 -17.12 -19.13
N LYS A 72 2.74 -17.23 -20.14
CA LYS A 72 2.04 -16.14 -20.81
C LYS A 72 0.54 -16.13 -20.41
N PRO A 73 -0.18 -15.02 -20.60
CA PRO A 73 0.32 -13.70 -21.00
C PRO A 73 0.82 -12.89 -19.80
N VAL A 74 1.51 -11.81 -20.10
CA VAL A 74 1.79 -10.76 -19.12
C VAL A 74 0.49 -10.10 -18.65
N HIS A 75 0.34 -9.86 -17.35
CA HIS A 75 -0.83 -9.20 -16.76
C HIS A 75 -0.47 -8.45 -15.46
N ASP A 76 -1.29 -7.48 -15.06
CA ASP A 76 -1.08 -6.73 -13.81
C ASP A 76 -1.40 -7.58 -12.59
N VAL A 77 -0.48 -7.59 -11.62
CA VAL A 77 -0.64 -8.26 -10.33
C VAL A 77 -0.27 -7.30 -9.21
N MET A 78 -1.17 -7.14 -8.25
CA MET A 78 -0.94 -6.38 -7.02
C MET A 78 -0.58 -7.34 -5.88
N VAL A 79 0.49 -7.03 -5.15
CA VAL A 79 0.94 -7.80 -3.98
C VAL A 79 1.10 -6.86 -2.80
N ASP A 80 0.66 -7.30 -1.62
CA ASP A 80 0.89 -6.59 -0.36
C ASP A 80 2.38 -6.59 0.02
N GLY A 81 2.79 -5.75 0.97
CA GLY A 81 4.18 -5.74 1.43
C GLY A 81 4.53 -7.01 2.22
N PHE A 82 5.73 -7.55 2.02
CA PHE A 82 6.17 -8.81 2.64
C PHE A 82 7.68 -8.84 2.89
N TYR A 83 8.14 -9.81 3.69
CA TYR A 83 9.56 -10.09 3.87
C TYR A 83 10.03 -11.20 2.93
N ILE A 84 11.22 -11.06 2.35
CA ILE A 84 11.88 -12.10 1.54
C ILE A 84 13.36 -12.21 1.92
N ASP A 85 13.91 -13.43 1.89
CA ASP A 85 15.34 -13.66 2.09
C ASP A 85 16.16 -12.98 0.98
N ILE A 86 17.29 -12.39 1.36
CA ILE A 86 18.22 -11.76 0.40
C ILE A 86 18.95 -12.82 -0.45
N THR A 87 19.11 -14.02 0.10
CA THR A 87 19.79 -15.16 -0.52
C THR A 87 18.95 -16.41 -0.39
N GLU A 88 19.19 -17.40 -1.26
CA GLU A 88 18.64 -18.74 -1.05
C GLU A 88 19.10 -19.32 0.30
N VAL A 89 18.33 -20.28 0.83
CA VAL A 89 18.71 -21.03 2.03
C VAL A 89 19.97 -21.83 1.74
N THR A 90 21.04 -21.53 2.46
CA THR A 90 22.34 -22.18 2.28
C THR A 90 22.38 -23.56 2.93
N ASN A 91 23.27 -24.44 2.45
CA ASN A 91 23.53 -25.74 3.08
C ASN A 91 23.86 -25.61 4.57
N LYS A 92 24.59 -24.56 4.98
CA LYS A 92 24.92 -24.32 6.38
C LYS A 92 23.65 -24.06 7.22
N GLN A 93 22.76 -23.17 6.76
CA GLN A 93 21.50 -22.86 7.45
C GLN A 93 20.58 -24.08 7.48
N TYR A 94 20.50 -24.84 6.38
CA TYR A 94 19.69 -26.06 6.33
C TYR A 94 20.23 -27.13 7.29
N ASN A 95 21.55 -27.29 7.40
CA ASN A 95 22.16 -28.20 8.36
C ASN A 95 21.86 -27.80 9.81
N GLU A 96 21.86 -26.50 10.14
CA GLU A 96 21.46 -26.01 11.46
C GLU A 96 19.98 -26.37 11.76
N PHE A 97 19.10 -26.26 10.77
CA PHE A 97 17.70 -26.70 10.88
C PHE A 97 17.58 -28.21 11.12
N VAL A 98 18.28 -29.05 10.34
CA VAL A 98 18.26 -30.51 10.51
C VAL A 98 18.80 -30.90 11.87
N ALA A 99 19.90 -30.29 12.33
CA ALA A 99 20.46 -30.57 13.65
C ALA A 99 19.52 -30.17 14.80
N ALA A 100 18.73 -29.11 14.62
CA ALA A 100 17.78 -28.64 15.64
C ALA A 100 16.46 -29.44 15.68
N THR A 101 16.08 -30.09 14.58
CA THR A 101 14.74 -30.70 14.42
C THR A 101 14.77 -32.19 14.13
N GLU A 102 15.95 -32.75 13.84
CA GLU A 102 16.14 -34.13 13.38
C GLU A 102 15.32 -34.44 12.10
N TYR A 103 15.07 -33.42 11.27
CA TYR A 103 14.25 -33.56 10.07
C TYR A 103 14.91 -34.49 9.02
N ILE A 104 14.14 -35.48 8.55
CA ILE A 104 14.51 -36.37 7.45
C ILE A 104 13.82 -35.87 6.17
N THR A 105 14.61 -35.54 5.15
CA THR A 105 14.09 -35.03 3.89
C THR A 105 13.26 -36.09 3.16
N VAL A 106 12.38 -35.66 2.25
CA VAL A 106 11.60 -36.60 1.44
C VAL A 106 12.52 -37.52 0.62
N ALA A 107 13.67 -37.03 0.17
CA ALA A 107 14.64 -37.81 -0.59
C ALA A 107 15.30 -38.95 0.21
N GLU A 108 15.31 -38.87 1.54
CA GLU A 108 15.90 -39.89 2.43
C GLU A 108 14.89 -40.90 2.95
N ARG A 109 13.59 -40.66 2.74
CA ARG A 109 12.52 -41.57 3.18
C ARG A 109 12.40 -42.75 2.21
N ASN A 110 11.94 -43.87 2.73
CA ASN A 110 11.60 -45.02 1.89
C ASN A 110 10.44 -44.65 0.95
N ILE A 111 10.47 -45.23 -0.26
CA ILE A 111 9.36 -45.14 -1.21
C ILE A 111 8.30 -46.15 -0.76
N ASP A 112 7.12 -45.64 -0.43
CA ASP A 112 5.92 -46.47 -0.19
C ASP A 112 5.13 -46.71 -1.50
#